data_AF-A0A2T4V3W4-F1
#
_entry.id   AF-A0A2T4V3W4-F1
#
_cell.length_a   1.000
_cell.length_b   1.000
_cell.length_c   1.000
_cell.angle_alpha   90.00
_cell.angle_beta   90.00
_cell.angle_gamma   90.00
#
_symmetry.space_group_name_H-M   'P 1'
#
loop_
_entity.id
_entity.type
_entity.pdbx_description
1 polymer ?
#
loop_
_entity_poly.entity_id
_entity_poly.type
_entity_poly.pdbx_seq_one_letter_code
_entity_poly.pdbx_strand_id
1 'polypeptide(L)'
;MEPNPAKTSEEQPTLGQTRQALWVDLYNQIGTPIVNGNTYNAANEFTPPADCSDGPGGPDLSFKWTVPADGTYKIWTNYPLDSVLHIYTFNSNGTLGALKGCNNDVSDTDLTSSLTLSFTKGEVLRIIVDSYQTPRNNAGTFALNIEPQFDICPASSDGCTPKGVWTREGCVRNMTPAGTACNDGNSCTVNDVCNGSGACVGAPMECKSPQGQCYSSVGTCVNGSCYYAPADEGVSCSDGRGCTRGDTCNGHGGCVSGEDSCASGYYCAASGSCKLLP
;
A
#
# COMPACT_ATOMS: atom_id res chain seq x y z
N MET A 1 -5.02 36.47 -6.79
CA MET A 1 -5.11 35.31 -5.90
C MET A 1 -4.43 35.70 -4.61
N GLU A 2 -5.23 36.08 -3.61
CA GLU A 2 -4.73 36.45 -2.29
C GLU A 2 -4.19 35.19 -1.58
N PRO A 3 -3.13 35.29 -0.77
CA PRO A 3 -2.66 34.17 0.03
C PRO A 3 -3.66 33.89 1.16
N ASN A 4 -4.08 32.64 1.24
CA ASN A 4 -4.98 32.10 2.26
C ASN A 4 -4.39 32.35 3.68
N PRO A 5 -5.14 32.89 4.65
CA PRO A 5 -4.60 33.10 5.99
C PRO A 5 -4.28 31.75 6.65
N ALA A 6 -3.11 31.69 7.29
CA ALA A 6 -2.69 30.56 8.09
C ALA A 6 -3.76 30.25 9.15
N LYS A 7 -4.28 29.01 9.15
CA LYS A 7 -5.12 28.52 10.25
C LYS A 7 -4.28 28.57 11.52
N THR A 8 -4.72 29.40 12.46
CA THR A 8 -4.19 29.52 13.82
C THR A 8 -4.19 28.15 14.49
N SER A 9 -3.01 27.69 14.92
CA SER A 9 -2.87 26.57 15.83
C SER A 9 -3.54 26.95 17.15
N GLU A 10 -4.60 26.26 17.51
CA GLU A 10 -5.21 26.39 18.83
C GLU A 10 -4.15 26.00 19.88
N GLU A 11 -3.84 26.91 20.79
CA GLU A 11 -2.80 26.75 21.81
C GLU A 11 -3.19 25.62 22.76
N GLN A 12 -2.36 24.57 22.84
CA GLN A 12 -2.61 23.47 23.76
C GLN A 12 -2.43 23.94 25.20
N PRO A 13 -3.41 23.74 26.10
CA PRO A 13 -3.30 24.21 27.47
C PRO A 13 -2.26 23.39 28.25
N THR A 14 -1.49 24.06 29.11
CA THR A 14 -0.57 23.44 30.05
C THR A 14 -1.33 22.65 31.12
N LEU A 15 -0.91 21.40 31.36
CA LEU A 15 -1.51 20.50 32.36
C LEU A 15 -1.41 21.09 33.77
N GLY A 16 -2.58 21.33 34.39
CA GLY A 16 -2.69 21.65 35.81
C GLY A 16 -3.79 22.66 36.11
N GLN A 17 -4.78 22.21 36.89
CA GLN A 17 -5.78 23.02 37.60
C GLN A 17 -6.95 23.56 36.79
N THR A 18 -7.99 22.73 36.62
CA THR A 18 -9.43 22.99 36.87
C THR A 18 -10.20 21.80 36.28
N ARG A 19 -11.44 21.52 36.75
CA ARG A 19 -12.33 20.52 36.12
C ARG A 19 -12.31 20.75 34.61
N GLN A 20 -11.78 19.82 33.83
CA GLN A 20 -11.71 20.01 32.40
C GLN A 20 -12.30 18.78 31.75
N ALA A 21 -13.55 18.94 31.32
CA ALA A 21 -14.21 18.17 30.28
C ALA A 21 -13.47 18.30 28.91
N LEU A 22 -12.14 18.38 28.93
CA LEU A 22 -11.24 18.60 27.80
C LEU A 22 -10.35 17.38 27.67
N TRP A 23 -10.49 16.72 26.54
CA TRP A 23 -9.55 15.73 26.07
C TRP A 23 -8.36 16.44 25.41
N VAL A 24 -7.20 15.79 25.41
CA VAL A 24 -6.10 16.18 24.52
C VAL A 24 -6.33 15.53 23.16
N ASP A 25 -6.44 16.34 22.10
CA ASP A 25 -6.57 15.82 20.73
C ASP A 25 -5.21 15.37 20.20
N LEU A 26 -5.08 14.07 19.97
CA LEU A 26 -3.92 13.41 19.38
C LEU A 26 -3.98 13.39 17.85
N TYR A 27 -5.04 13.95 17.26
CA TYR A 27 -5.34 13.89 15.84
C TYR A 27 -5.29 12.43 15.35
N ASN A 28 -4.50 12.15 14.33
CA ASN A 28 -4.27 10.85 13.73
C ASN A 28 -2.84 10.33 13.98
N GLN A 29 -2.18 10.84 15.04
CA GLN A 29 -0.80 10.48 15.35
C GLN A 29 -0.70 9.05 15.88
N ILE A 30 0.40 8.39 15.57
CA ILE A 30 0.81 7.09 16.10
C ILE A 30 2.27 7.22 16.54
N GLY A 31 2.72 6.36 17.46
CA GLY A 31 4.04 6.50 18.04
C GLY A 31 4.20 5.77 19.37
N THR A 32 5.46 5.57 19.72
CA THR A 32 5.91 4.89 20.93
C THR A 32 6.96 5.76 21.64
N PRO A 33 6.57 6.81 22.39
CA PRO A 33 5.20 7.24 22.70
C PRO A 33 4.62 8.26 21.72
N ILE A 34 3.29 8.42 21.75
CA ILE A 34 2.60 9.56 21.15
C ILE A 34 2.52 10.76 22.09
N VAL A 35 2.41 10.52 23.40
CA VAL A 35 2.32 11.57 24.43
C VAL A 35 2.85 11.04 25.76
N ASN A 36 3.52 11.91 26.50
CA ASN A 36 3.84 11.68 27.90
C ASN A 36 2.88 12.50 28.76
N GLY A 37 2.26 11.85 29.76
CA GLY A 37 1.29 12.47 30.64
C GLY A 37 1.61 12.24 32.11
N ASN A 38 0.82 12.87 32.99
CA ASN A 38 0.90 12.65 34.42
C ASN A 38 -0.49 12.78 35.06
N THR A 39 -0.98 11.72 35.70
CA THR A 39 -2.26 11.72 36.42
C THR A 39 -2.16 12.32 37.83
N TYR A 40 -0.97 12.65 38.32
CA TYR A 40 -0.79 13.31 39.62
C TYR A 40 -1.55 14.64 39.68
N ASN A 41 -2.45 14.77 40.68
CA ASN A 41 -3.38 15.89 40.86
C ASN A 41 -4.37 16.12 39.70
N ALA A 42 -4.52 15.19 38.76
CA ALA A 42 -5.62 15.23 37.82
C ALA A 42 -6.95 15.00 38.55
N ALA A 43 -8.06 15.36 37.90
CA ALA A 43 -9.38 14.98 38.39
C ALA A 43 -9.59 13.48 38.14
N ASN A 44 -10.37 12.83 39.01
CA ASN A 44 -10.95 11.52 38.71
C ASN A 44 -12.35 11.79 38.13
N GLU A 45 -12.45 11.85 36.81
CA GLU A 45 -13.67 12.13 36.05
C GLU A 45 -14.34 10.85 35.55
N PHE A 46 -13.58 9.77 35.32
CA PHE A 46 -14.06 8.54 34.73
C PHE A 46 -13.78 7.34 35.63
N THR A 47 -14.83 6.62 35.98
CA THR A 47 -14.70 5.32 36.65
C THR A 47 -14.33 4.25 35.62
N PRO A 48 -13.36 3.36 35.89
CA PRO A 48 -12.98 2.31 34.98
C PRO A 48 -14.10 1.26 34.86
N PRO A 49 -14.23 0.56 33.73
CA PRO A 49 -15.20 -0.52 33.61
C PRO A 49 -14.93 -1.64 34.61
N ALA A 50 -16.00 -2.19 35.21
CA ALA A 50 -15.90 -3.23 36.22
C ALA A 50 -15.21 -4.52 35.73
N ASP A 51 -15.23 -4.78 34.42
CA ASP A 51 -14.55 -5.93 33.82
C ASP A 51 -13.01 -5.80 33.81
N CYS A 52 -12.51 -4.58 34.07
CA CYS A 52 -11.09 -4.22 33.93
C CYS A 52 -10.50 -3.60 35.19
N SER A 53 -11.29 -3.37 36.22
CA SER A 53 -10.81 -2.94 37.54
C SER A 53 -11.79 -3.38 38.61
N ASP A 54 -11.25 -3.77 39.76
CA ASP A 54 -12.00 -4.13 40.97
C ASP A 54 -12.24 -2.92 41.90
N GLY A 55 -11.82 -1.72 41.50
CA GLY A 55 -11.94 -0.49 42.26
C GLY A 55 -12.52 0.69 41.45
N PRO A 56 -12.75 1.84 42.11
CA PRO A 56 -13.30 3.04 41.47
C PRO A 56 -12.29 3.80 40.58
N GLY A 57 -11.06 3.30 40.41
CA GLY A 57 -9.98 4.00 39.75
C GLY A 57 -9.46 5.20 40.56
N GLY A 58 -8.62 5.99 39.93
CA GLY A 58 -7.96 7.15 40.49
C GLY A 58 -8.04 8.34 39.53
N PRO A 59 -7.20 9.37 39.70
CA PRO A 59 -7.11 10.45 38.73
C PRO A 59 -6.85 9.95 37.31
N ASP A 60 -7.50 10.56 36.33
CA ASP A 60 -7.45 10.13 34.94
C ASP A 60 -7.15 11.28 33.98
N LEU A 61 -6.70 10.91 32.78
CA LEU A 61 -6.58 11.81 31.64
C LEU A 61 -7.27 11.20 30.42
N SER A 62 -7.94 12.06 29.65
CA SER A 62 -8.65 11.66 28.45
C SER A 62 -8.03 12.23 27.18
N PHE A 63 -8.02 11.41 26.13
CA PHE A 63 -7.46 11.73 24.83
C PHE A 63 -8.48 11.45 23.74
N LYS A 64 -8.49 12.29 22.71
CA LYS A 64 -9.23 12.06 21.47
C LYS A 64 -8.25 11.60 20.41
N TRP A 65 -8.57 10.52 19.71
CA TRP A 65 -7.74 10.01 18.63
C TRP A 65 -8.60 9.60 17.44
N THR A 66 -8.18 9.97 16.23
CA THR A 66 -8.85 9.66 14.97
C THR A 66 -8.03 8.61 14.24
N VAL A 67 -8.65 7.47 13.97
CA VAL A 67 -7.99 6.31 13.38
C VAL A 67 -7.47 6.65 11.98
N PRO A 68 -6.14 6.56 11.72
CA PRO A 68 -5.55 7.03 10.46
C PRO A 68 -5.83 6.12 9.26
N ALA A 69 -5.95 4.81 9.48
CA ALA A 69 -6.17 3.79 8.47
C ALA A 69 -6.96 2.61 9.04
N ASP A 70 -7.62 1.83 8.19
CA ASP A 70 -8.25 0.58 8.61
C ASP A 70 -7.18 -0.38 9.11
N GLY A 71 -7.44 -1.05 10.22
CA GLY A 71 -6.57 -2.12 10.69
C GLY A 71 -6.56 -2.31 12.20
N THR A 72 -5.64 -3.15 12.64
CA THR A 72 -5.44 -3.48 14.05
C THR A 72 -4.36 -2.59 14.64
N TYR A 73 -4.63 -2.04 15.81
CA TYR A 73 -3.72 -1.17 16.56
C TYR A 73 -3.52 -1.73 17.95
N LYS A 74 -2.27 -1.68 18.43
CA LYS A 74 -1.93 -1.85 19.83
C LYS A 74 -1.90 -0.46 20.48
N ILE A 75 -2.60 -0.30 21.59
CA ILE A 75 -2.65 0.92 22.40
C ILE A 75 -2.26 0.53 23.81
N TRP A 76 -1.23 1.17 24.37
CA TRP A 76 -0.73 0.79 25.69
C TRP A 76 -0.07 1.94 26.43
N THR A 77 -0.02 1.79 27.75
CA THR A 77 0.69 2.66 28.69
C THR A 77 1.92 1.93 29.25
N ASN A 78 2.96 2.68 29.60
CA ASN A 78 4.16 2.12 30.25
C ASN A 78 4.26 2.55 31.73
N TYR A 79 5.12 1.84 32.48
CA TYR A 79 5.68 2.23 33.78
C TYR A 79 6.17 3.71 33.80
N PRO A 80 6.03 4.45 34.93
CA PRO A 80 5.70 3.98 36.30
C PRO A 80 4.23 3.93 36.70
N LEU A 81 3.29 4.32 35.85
CA LEU A 81 1.89 4.33 36.22
C LEU A 81 1.29 2.91 36.19
N ASP A 82 0.73 2.48 37.31
CA ASP A 82 -0.30 1.44 37.36
C ASP A 82 -1.60 2.04 36.83
N SER A 83 -1.98 1.68 35.61
CA SER A 83 -3.11 2.28 34.91
C SER A 83 -4.13 1.23 34.53
N VAL A 84 -5.40 1.63 34.53
CA VAL A 84 -6.47 0.96 33.81
C VAL A 84 -6.66 1.73 32.50
N LEU A 85 -6.38 1.08 31.37
CA LEU A 85 -6.59 1.67 30.05
C LEU A 85 -7.98 1.30 29.53
N HIS A 86 -8.74 2.27 29.04
CA HIS A 86 -10.08 2.04 28.52
C HIS A 86 -10.42 2.95 27.35
N ILE A 87 -11.07 2.39 26.34
CA ILE A 87 -11.26 3.02 25.03
C ILE A 87 -12.75 2.98 24.68
N TYR A 88 -13.27 4.13 24.29
CA TYR A 88 -14.67 4.31 23.89
C TYR A 88 -14.78 4.91 22.50
N THR A 89 -15.93 4.79 21.86
CA THR A 89 -16.30 5.70 20.77
C THR A 89 -16.38 7.13 21.31
N PHE A 90 -15.99 8.11 20.50
CA PHE A 90 -15.98 9.51 20.91
C PHE A 90 -17.36 10.16 20.76
N ASN A 91 -17.83 10.85 21.80
CA ASN A 91 -18.96 11.77 21.73
C ASN A 91 -18.50 13.21 21.98
N SER A 92 -18.89 14.14 21.12
CA SER A 92 -18.48 15.56 21.22
C SER A 92 -19.12 16.34 22.37
N ASN A 93 -20.19 15.82 22.95
CA ASN A 93 -20.87 16.40 24.12
C ASN A 93 -20.13 16.12 25.45
N GLY A 94 -18.98 15.45 25.40
CA GLY A 94 -18.15 15.12 26.55
C GLY A 94 -18.55 13.86 27.30
N THR A 95 -19.64 13.17 26.94
CA THR A 95 -19.98 11.87 27.52
C THR A 95 -19.13 10.75 26.93
N LEU A 96 -19.00 9.63 27.64
CA LEU A 96 -18.42 8.41 27.07
C LEU A 96 -19.39 7.79 26.06
N GLY A 97 -18.84 7.29 24.94
CA GLY A 97 -19.59 6.51 23.96
C GLY A 97 -19.64 5.03 24.33
N ALA A 98 -19.78 4.16 23.33
CA ALA A 98 -19.75 2.72 23.52
C ALA A 98 -18.33 2.26 23.87
N LEU A 99 -18.19 1.42 24.90
CA LEU A 99 -16.91 0.79 25.26
C LEU A 99 -16.43 -0.11 24.12
N LYS A 100 -15.19 0.12 23.67
CA LYS A 100 -14.50 -0.72 22.68
C LYS A 100 -13.65 -1.79 23.36
N GLY A 101 -13.06 -1.47 24.51
CA GLY A 101 -12.27 -2.39 25.30
C GLY A 101 -11.58 -1.69 26.46
N CYS A 102 -11.15 -2.47 27.43
CA CYS A 102 -10.36 -2.01 28.56
C CYS A 102 -9.38 -3.10 28.99
N ASN A 103 -8.30 -2.71 29.66
CA ASN A 103 -7.30 -3.62 30.19
C ASN A 103 -6.63 -2.99 31.42
N ASN A 104 -6.31 -3.83 32.41
CA ASN A 104 -5.46 -3.46 33.54
C ASN A 104 -4.02 -3.90 33.30
N ASP A 105 -3.14 -3.56 34.23
CA ASP A 105 -1.75 -3.99 34.25
C ASP A 105 -1.53 -5.50 34.05
N VAL A 106 -0.34 -5.85 33.57
CA VAL A 106 0.05 -7.25 33.36
C VAL A 106 0.25 -7.96 34.70
N SER A 107 0.84 -7.27 35.69
CA SER A 107 1.07 -7.77 37.05
C SER A 107 1.59 -6.65 37.97
N ASP A 108 1.61 -6.91 39.28
CA ASP A 108 2.19 -6.02 40.31
C ASP A 108 3.62 -5.49 40.03
N THR A 109 4.37 -6.11 39.12
CA THR A 109 5.74 -5.67 38.74
C THR A 109 5.84 -5.18 37.29
N ASP A 110 4.83 -5.43 36.46
CA ASP A 110 4.69 -4.91 35.10
C ASP A 110 3.36 -4.18 34.97
N LEU A 111 3.43 -2.88 35.24
CA LEU A 111 2.30 -1.96 35.31
C LEU A 111 1.74 -1.55 33.94
N THR A 112 2.13 -2.25 32.88
CA THR A 112 1.73 -1.96 31.50
C THR A 112 0.28 -2.37 31.27
N SER A 113 -0.58 -1.42 30.90
CA SER A 113 -1.91 -1.70 30.37
C SER A 113 -1.92 -1.65 28.86
N SER A 114 -2.49 -2.65 28.19
CA SER A 114 -2.43 -2.83 26.73
C SER A 114 -3.71 -3.41 26.12
N LEU A 115 -4.15 -2.82 25.02
CA LEU A 115 -5.25 -3.28 24.18
C LEU A 115 -4.78 -3.47 22.75
N THR A 116 -5.24 -4.54 22.09
CA THR A 116 -5.08 -4.75 20.65
C THR A 116 -6.45 -4.88 20.02
N LEU A 117 -6.87 -3.88 19.25
CA LEU A 117 -8.22 -3.74 18.71
C LEU A 117 -8.18 -3.37 17.22
N SER A 118 -9.19 -3.80 16.46
CA SER A 118 -9.37 -3.41 15.06
C SER A 118 -10.32 -2.22 14.95
N PHE A 119 -9.96 -1.26 14.11
CA PHE A 119 -10.72 -0.04 13.88
C PHE A 119 -10.84 0.29 12.40
N THR A 120 -11.86 1.09 12.07
CA THR A 120 -12.07 1.67 10.73
C THR A 120 -11.46 3.07 10.67
N LYS A 121 -10.84 3.42 9.55
CA LYS A 121 -10.32 4.75 9.25
C LYS A 121 -11.38 5.82 9.48
N GLY A 122 -11.00 6.87 10.20
CA GLY A 122 -11.88 7.98 10.53
C GLY A 122 -12.79 7.73 11.73
N GLU A 123 -12.80 6.53 12.34
CA GLU A 123 -13.36 6.36 13.67
C GLU A 123 -12.65 7.31 14.64
N VAL A 124 -13.43 8.01 15.47
CA VAL A 124 -12.91 8.88 16.52
C VAL A 124 -13.14 8.19 17.84
N LEU A 125 -12.06 8.02 18.60
CA LEU A 125 -12.02 7.31 19.86
C LEU A 125 -11.72 8.26 21.01
N ARG A 126 -12.24 7.92 22.19
CA ARG A 126 -11.82 8.50 23.45
C ARG A 126 -11.01 7.45 24.21
N ILE A 127 -9.73 7.75 24.44
CA ILE A 127 -8.81 6.90 25.19
C ILE A 127 -8.68 7.53 26.59
N ILE A 128 -8.95 6.75 27.62
CA ILE A 128 -8.79 7.19 29.01
C ILE A 128 -7.63 6.40 29.61
N VAL A 129 -6.69 7.14 30.18
CA VAL A 129 -5.61 6.60 31.02
C VAL A 129 -5.98 6.93 32.46
N ASP A 130 -6.53 5.95 33.16
CA ASP A 130 -6.96 6.06 34.56
C ASP A 130 -5.90 5.41 35.45
N SER A 131 -5.44 6.10 36.49
CA SER A 131 -4.56 5.47 37.47
C SER A 131 -5.35 4.47 38.31
N TYR A 132 -4.86 3.24 38.51
CA TYR A 132 -5.57 2.25 39.32
C TYR A 132 -5.89 2.75 40.75
N GLN A 133 -5.01 3.58 41.31
CA GLN A 133 -5.19 4.28 42.59
C GLN A 133 -4.59 5.69 42.52
N THR A 134 -4.94 6.56 43.48
CA THR A 134 -4.37 7.92 43.53
C THR A 134 -2.84 7.88 43.60
N PRO A 135 -2.13 8.36 42.57
CA PRO A 135 -0.68 8.26 42.51
C PRO A 135 -0.04 9.23 43.49
N ARG A 136 1.10 8.82 44.07
CA ARG A 136 2.00 9.75 44.78
C ARG A 136 2.97 10.33 43.74
N ASN A 137 3.27 11.63 43.85
CA ASN A 137 4.32 12.32 43.08
C ASN A 137 4.56 11.81 41.64
N ASN A 138 5.74 11.26 41.34
CA ASN A 138 6.12 10.82 39.98
C ASN A 138 5.51 9.47 39.57
N ALA A 139 4.79 8.76 40.46
CA ALA A 139 4.10 7.53 40.10
C ALA A 139 2.88 7.76 39.19
N GLY A 140 2.47 9.03 38.99
CA GLY A 140 1.41 9.39 38.05
C GLY A 140 1.87 9.48 36.59
N THR A 141 3.18 9.46 36.32
CA THR A 141 3.68 9.67 34.94
C THR A 141 3.48 8.43 34.08
N PHE A 142 3.07 8.64 32.83
CA PHE A 142 2.92 7.56 31.84
C PHE A 142 3.35 8.02 30.46
N ALA A 143 3.69 7.03 29.63
CA ALA A 143 3.83 7.17 28.19
C ALA A 143 2.64 6.45 27.54
N LEU A 144 1.80 7.16 26.78
CA LEU A 144 0.76 6.55 25.97
C LEU A 144 1.33 6.27 24.58
N ASN A 145 1.11 5.06 24.09
CA ASN A 145 1.64 4.57 22.83
C ASN A 145 0.49 4.04 21.97
N ILE A 146 0.59 4.27 20.66
CA ILE A 146 -0.34 3.74 19.67
C ILE A 146 0.49 3.24 18.49
N GLU A 147 0.43 1.95 18.20
CA GLU A 147 1.21 1.32 17.13
C GLU A 147 0.31 0.47 16.23
N PRO A 148 0.28 0.74 14.90
CA PRO A 148 -0.40 -0.15 13.96
C PRO A 148 0.31 -1.51 13.94
N GLN A 149 -0.47 -2.59 13.99
CA GLN A 149 0.02 -3.97 13.84
C GLN A 149 0.17 -4.37 12.36
N PHE A 150 0.49 -3.38 11.52
CA PHE A 150 0.67 -3.48 10.08
C PHE A 150 1.57 -2.33 9.61
N ASP A 151 2.15 -2.46 8.41
CA ASP A 151 2.88 -1.34 7.83
C ASP A 151 1.88 -0.31 7.29
N ILE A 152 1.72 0.79 8.02
CA ILE A 152 0.80 1.88 7.64
C ILE A 152 1.31 2.66 6.41
N CYS A 153 2.60 2.57 6.12
CA CYS A 153 3.22 3.19 4.95
C CYS A 153 4.08 2.17 4.19
N PRO A 154 3.47 1.11 3.62
CA PRO A 154 4.22 0.04 2.99
C PRO A 154 4.95 0.51 1.72
N ALA A 155 5.96 -0.23 1.31
CA ALA A 155 6.57 -0.10 0.00
C ALA A 155 5.68 -0.79 -1.07
N SER A 156 5.75 -0.33 -2.32
CA SER A 156 5.18 -1.05 -3.46
C SER A 156 6.11 -2.19 -3.89
N SER A 157 5.52 -3.24 -4.46
CA SER A 157 6.28 -4.37 -5.00
C SER A 157 7.06 -4.03 -6.28
N ASP A 158 6.67 -2.97 -6.99
CA ASP A 158 7.34 -2.51 -8.21
C ASP A 158 8.69 -1.81 -7.93
N GLY A 159 9.00 -1.52 -6.66
CA GLY A 159 10.27 -0.88 -6.26
C GLY A 159 10.31 0.65 -6.45
N CYS A 160 9.24 1.27 -6.96
CA CYS A 160 9.21 2.72 -7.21
C CYS A 160 8.63 3.55 -6.08
N THR A 161 7.84 2.94 -5.18
CA THR A 161 7.35 3.57 -3.95
C THR A 161 8.02 2.91 -2.74
N PRO A 162 9.03 3.56 -2.12
CA PRO A 162 9.67 3.03 -0.92
C PRO A 162 8.75 3.01 0.30
N LYS A 163 9.17 2.29 1.35
CA LYS A 163 8.53 2.36 2.67
C LYS A 163 8.56 3.80 3.18
N GLY A 164 7.44 4.27 3.72
CA GLY A 164 7.30 5.62 4.25
C GLY A 164 7.30 5.69 5.76
N VAL A 165 7.23 6.92 6.25
CA VAL A 165 6.99 7.25 7.67
C VAL A 165 5.65 7.94 7.77
N TRP A 166 4.81 7.49 8.71
CA TRP A 166 3.53 8.15 8.97
C TRP A 166 3.77 9.49 9.70
N THR A 167 3.11 10.53 9.22
CA THR A 167 3.06 11.85 9.85
C THR A 167 1.59 12.26 10.00
N ARG A 168 1.32 13.38 10.67
CA ARG A 168 -0.06 13.91 10.77
C ARG A 168 -0.66 14.24 9.40
N GLU A 169 0.17 14.62 8.43
CA GLU A 169 -0.21 14.87 7.03
C GLU A 169 -0.36 13.57 6.20
N GLY A 170 -0.11 12.40 6.80
CA GLY A 170 -0.14 11.09 6.14
C GLY A 170 1.26 10.53 5.89
N CYS A 171 1.37 9.55 4.99
CA CYS A 171 2.64 8.93 4.68
C CYS A 171 3.58 9.87 3.90
N VAL A 172 4.75 10.15 4.47
CA VAL A 172 5.84 10.88 3.82
C VAL A 172 6.89 9.88 3.35
N ARG A 173 7.35 10.06 2.10
CA ARG A 173 8.28 9.16 1.41
C ARG A 173 9.25 9.96 0.54
N ASN A 174 10.49 9.48 0.45
CA ASN A 174 11.42 9.88 -0.59
C ASN A 174 11.22 8.93 -1.78
N MET A 175 10.66 9.43 -2.88
CA MET A 175 10.37 8.58 -4.05
C MET A 175 11.66 8.09 -4.71
N THR A 176 11.61 6.88 -5.25
CA THR A 176 12.71 6.32 -6.04
C THR A 176 12.97 7.22 -7.25
N PRO A 177 14.23 7.63 -7.52
CA PRO A 177 14.55 8.55 -8.60
C PRO A 177 14.07 8.07 -9.97
N ALA A 178 13.72 9.01 -10.84
CA ALA A 178 13.35 8.71 -12.20
C ALA A 178 14.50 7.99 -12.95
N GLY A 179 14.17 6.98 -13.75
CA GLY A 179 15.15 6.18 -14.49
C GLY A 179 15.74 5.00 -13.71
N THR A 180 15.41 4.83 -12.43
CA THR A 180 15.80 3.63 -11.66
C THR A 180 15.06 2.42 -12.23
N ALA A 181 15.79 1.34 -12.52
CA ALA A 181 15.20 0.10 -13.05
C ALA A 181 14.14 -0.45 -12.08
N CYS A 182 13.03 -0.92 -12.63
CA CYS A 182 11.92 -1.51 -11.90
C CYS A 182 11.23 -2.59 -12.76
N ASN A 183 10.08 -3.10 -12.31
CA ASN A 183 9.22 -3.96 -13.13
C ASN A 183 7.76 -3.57 -12.92
N ASP A 184 7.06 -3.18 -13.98
CA ASP A 184 5.67 -2.68 -13.89
C ASP A 184 4.62 -3.80 -13.88
N GLY A 185 5.09 -5.06 -13.95
CA GLY A 185 4.27 -6.27 -13.99
C GLY A 185 3.67 -6.57 -15.35
N ASN A 186 3.83 -5.70 -16.35
CA ASN A 186 3.34 -5.90 -17.70
C ASN A 186 4.37 -6.64 -18.54
N SER A 187 4.10 -7.90 -18.85
CA SER A 187 4.99 -8.70 -19.72
C SER A 187 5.23 -8.11 -21.12
N CYS A 188 4.38 -7.19 -21.58
CA CYS A 188 4.45 -6.54 -22.89
C CYS A 188 5.08 -5.15 -22.88
N THR A 189 5.72 -4.78 -21.79
CA THR A 189 6.63 -3.63 -21.70
C THR A 189 8.07 -4.10 -21.57
N VAL A 190 9.00 -3.22 -21.92
CA VAL A 190 10.44 -3.42 -21.81
C VAL A 190 11.10 -2.16 -21.27
N ASN A 191 12.28 -2.34 -20.66
CA ASN A 191 13.08 -1.26 -20.08
C ASN A 191 12.31 -0.44 -19.04
N ASP A 192 11.61 -1.13 -18.14
CA ASP A 192 10.81 -0.52 -17.09
C ASP A 192 11.67 0.31 -16.13
N VAL A 193 11.24 1.54 -15.90
CA VAL A 193 11.91 2.49 -15.02
C VAL A 193 10.91 3.27 -14.17
N CYS A 194 11.35 3.66 -12.97
CA CYS A 194 10.55 4.53 -12.13
C CYS A 194 10.40 5.90 -12.78
N ASN A 195 9.21 6.50 -12.65
CA ASN A 195 8.93 7.84 -13.16
C ASN A 195 9.27 8.97 -12.17
N GLY A 196 9.87 8.66 -11.02
CA GLY A 196 10.17 9.62 -9.95
C GLY A 196 8.96 10.03 -9.08
N SER A 197 7.75 9.60 -9.44
CA SER A 197 6.49 9.89 -8.73
C SER A 197 5.84 8.62 -8.14
N GLY A 198 6.60 7.53 -8.07
CA GLY A 198 6.18 6.28 -7.44
C GLY A 198 5.64 5.20 -8.38
N ALA A 199 5.51 5.47 -9.68
CA ALA A 199 5.08 4.45 -10.65
C ALA A 199 6.27 3.87 -11.41
N CYS A 200 6.28 2.55 -11.54
CA CYS A 200 7.09 1.86 -12.52
C CYS A 200 6.40 1.89 -13.90
N VAL A 201 7.12 2.30 -14.94
CA VAL A 201 6.59 2.38 -16.32
C VAL A 201 7.60 1.86 -17.32
N GLY A 202 7.17 1.03 -18.26
CA GLY A 202 7.99 0.57 -19.38
C GLY A 202 7.58 1.09 -20.75
N ALA A 203 8.45 0.87 -21.73
CA ALA A 203 8.16 1.12 -23.15
C ALA A 203 7.42 -0.09 -23.74
N PRO A 204 6.41 0.10 -24.61
CA PRO A 204 5.75 -1.02 -25.28
C PRO A 204 6.73 -1.90 -26.06
N MET A 205 6.57 -3.22 -25.96
CA MET A 205 7.35 -4.17 -26.73
C MET A 205 7.08 -3.99 -28.24
N GLU A 206 8.14 -3.80 -29.02
CA GLU A 206 8.03 -3.70 -30.47
C GLU A 206 8.05 -5.07 -31.14
N CYS A 207 6.98 -5.42 -31.85
CA CYS A 207 6.85 -6.67 -32.60
C CYS A 207 7.00 -6.41 -34.11
N LYS A 208 8.24 -6.41 -34.61
CA LYS A 208 8.58 -6.11 -36.02
C LYS A 208 9.37 -7.22 -36.73
N SER A 209 9.48 -8.39 -36.11
CA SER A 209 10.29 -9.52 -36.59
C SER A 209 9.42 -10.78 -36.73
N PRO A 210 8.54 -10.85 -37.76
CA PRO A 210 7.74 -12.03 -38.02
C PRO A 210 8.58 -13.22 -38.50
N GLN A 211 8.00 -14.42 -38.45
CA GLN A 211 8.67 -15.68 -38.84
C GLN A 211 8.92 -15.80 -40.34
N GLY A 212 8.20 -15.04 -41.17
CA GLY A 212 8.33 -15.09 -42.63
C GLY A 212 7.36 -14.14 -43.33
N GLN A 213 7.39 -14.17 -44.67
CA GLN A 213 6.59 -13.27 -45.53
C GLN A 213 5.08 -13.49 -45.43
N CYS A 214 4.65 -14.69 -45.02
CA CYS A 214 3.24 -15.04 -44.85
C CYS A 214 2.68 -14.71 -43.46
N TYR A 215 3.28 -13.76 -42.76
CA TYR A 215 2.81 -13.22 -41.50
C TYR A 215 2.80 -11.68 -41.59
N SER A 216 1.95 -11.03 -40.80
CA SER A 216 1.93 -9.57 -40.70
C SER A 216 3.32 -9.01 -40.35
N SER A 217 3.70 -7.90 -40.99
CA SER A 217 4.98 -7.21 -40.72
C SER A 217 5.03 -6.56 -39.34
N VAL A 218 3.88 -6.30 -38.74
CA VAL A 218 3.74 -5.80 -37.36
C VAL A 218 2.89 -6.78 -36.57
N GLY A 219 3.43 -7.21 -35.44
CA GLY A 219 2.76 -8.10 -34.48
C GLY A 219 2.17 -7.34 -33.30
N THR A 220 1.49 -8.08 -32.44
CA THR A 220 1.01 -7.61 -31.14
C THR A 220 1.67 -8.43 -30.05
N CYS A 221 2.11 -7.81 -28.96
CA CYS A 221 2.59 -8.57 -27.82
C CYS A 221 1.41 -9.22 -27.08
N VAL A 222 1.55 -10.51 -26.77
CA VAL A 222 0.61 -11.32 -25.99
C VAL A 222 1.43 -12.11 -24.97
N ASN A 223 1.18 -11.90 -23.68
CA ASN A 223 1.87 -12.59 -22.58
C ASN A 223 3.41 -12.55 -22.69
N GLY A 224 3.97 -11.39 -23.08
CA GLY A 224 5.40 -11.19 -23.22
C GLY A 224 6.04 -11.82 -24.46
N SER A 225 5.22 -12.23 -25.43
CA SER A 225 5.68 -12.78 -26.70
C SER A 225 4.99 -12.08 -27.87
N CYS A 226 5.73 -11.81 -28.94
CA CYS A 226 5.17 -11.24 -30.15
C CYS A 226 4.33 -12.27 -30.92
N TYR A 227 3.06 -11.98 -31.11
CA TYR A 227 2.16 -12.69 -31.99
C TYR A 227 2.02 -11.95 -33.32
N TYR A 228 2.11 -12.69 -34.43
CA TYR A 228 1.91 -12.18 -35.78
C TYR A 228 0.78 -12.96 -36.43
N ALA A 229 -0.25 -12.26 -36.91
CA ALA A 229 -1.32 -12.88 -37.65
C ALA A 229 -0.79 -13.44 -38.99
N PRO A 230 -1.23 -14.63 -39.42
CA PRO A 230 -0.99 -15.11 -40.79
C PRO A 230 -1.49 -14.11 -41.82
N ALA A 231 -0.76 -13.96 -42.93
CA ALA A 231 -1.23 -13.23 -44.09
C ALA A 231 -2.37 -13.99 -44.77
N ASP A 232 -3.28 -13.25 -45.41
CA ASP A 232 -4.39 -13.83 -46.17
C ASP A 232 -3.90 -14.79 -47.27
N GLU A 233 -4.75 -15.74 -47.62
CA GLU A 233 -4.49 -16.65 -48.73
C GLU A 233 -4.31 -15.87 -50.04
N GLY A 234 -3.33 -16.26 -50.85
CA GLY A 234 -3.03 -15.60 -52.14
C GLY A 234 -2.08 -14.40 -52.06
N VAL A 235 -1.70 -13.94 -50.85
CA VAL A 235 -0.65 -12.91 -50.71
C VAL A 235 0.67 -13.45 -51.28
N SER A 236 1.36 -12.64 -52.10
CA SER A 236 2.61 -13.05 -52.74
C SER A 236 3.71 -13.33 -51.71
N CYS A 237 4.43 -14.43 -51.90
CA CYS A 237 5.60 -14.78 -51.12
C CYS A 237 6.67 -15.41 -52.03
N SER A 238 7.77 -15.89 -51.45
CA SER A 238 8.71 -16.78 -52.12
C SER A 238 8.91 -18.03 -51.29
N ASP A 239 8.77 -19.19 -51.92
CA ASP A 239 9.02 -20.50 -51.30
C ASP A 239 10.53 -20.85 -51.23
N GLY A 240 11.38 -19.93 -51.70
CA GLY A 240 12.83 -20.07 -51.77
C GLY A 240 13.33 -20.85 -53.00
N ARG A 241 12.46 -21.33 -53.89
CA ARG A 241 12.83 -22.09 -55.09
C ARG A 241 12.90 -21.15 -56.30
N GLY A 242 14.09 -21.05 -56.90
CA GLY A 242 14.30 -20.15 -58.05
C GLY A 242 13.55 -20.55 -59.33
N CYS A 243 13.02 -21.78 -59.40
CA CYS A 243 12.27 -22.30 -60.56
C CYS A 243 10.75 -22.27 -60.42
N THR A 244 10.20 -21.76 -59.31
CA THR A 244 8.75 -21.54 -59.15
C THR A 244 8.39 -20.08 -59.45
N ARG A 245 7.14 -19.83 -59.88
CA ARG A 245 6.62 -18.47 -60.13
C ARG A 245 5.22 -18.32 -59.55
N GLY A 246 4.95 -17.17 -58.94
CA GLY A 246 3.64 -16.87 -58.37
C GLY A 246 3.37 -17.61 -57.06
N ASP A 247 4.40 -17.81 -56.22
CA ASP A 247 4.22 -18.40 -54.90
C ASP A 247 3.30 -17.52 -54.04
N THR A 248 2.43 -18.17 -53.26
CA THR A 248 1.42 -17.47 -52.46
C THR A 248 1.30 -18.03 -51.06
N CYS A 249 0.82 -17.22 -50.14
CA CYS A 249 0.54 -17.63 -48.77
C CYS A 249 -0.72 -18.51 -48.72
N ASN A 250 -0.73 -19.49 -47.83
CA ASN A 250 -1.84 -20.43 -47.65
C ASN A 250 -2.88 -20.00 -46.59
N GLY A 251 -2.85 -18.75 -46.12
CA GLY A 251 -3.70 -18.27 -45.02
C GLY A 251 -3.30 -18.73 -43.62
N HIS A 252 -2.28 -19.60 -43.49
CA HIS A 252 -1.86 -20.25 -42.24
C HIS A 252 -0.36 -20.05 -41.96
N GLY A 253 0.27 -19.06 -42.60
CA GLY A 253 1.68 -18.72 -42.39
C GLY A 253 2.68 -19.50 -43.23
N GLY A 254 2.20 -20.41 -44.10
CA GLY A 254 3.04 -21.13 -45.06
C GLY A 254 3.04 -20.45 -46.43
N CYS A 255 4.21 -20.41 -47.07
CA CYS A 255 4.33 -20.06 -48.49
C CYS A 255 4.24 -21.33 -49.33
N VAL A 256 3.29 -21.40 -50.26
CA VAL A 256 3.12 -22.51 -51.19
C VAL A 256 3.72 -22.17 -52.54
N SER A 257 4.40 -23.15 -53.14
CA SER A 257 5.00 -23.05 -54.46
C SER A 257 3.95 -22.75 -55.52
N GLY A 258 4.21 -21.75 -56.36
CA GLY A 258 3.42 -21.47 -57.55
C GLY A 258 3.75 -22.43 -58.69
N GLU A 259 3.61 -21.95 -59.93
CA GLU A 259 3.81 -22.74 -61.14
C GLU A 259 5.29 -23.11 -61.34
N ASP A 260 5.54 -24.35 -61.76
CA ASP A 260 6.87 -24.80 -62.19
C ASP A 260 7.23 -24.13 -63.53
N SER A 261 8.30 -23.34 -63.53
CA SER A 261 8.78 -22.61 -64.71
C SER A 261 9.86 -23.34 -65.51
N CYS A 262 10.17 -24.60 -65.16
CA CYS A 262 11.12 -25.43 -65.88
C CYS A 262 10.60 -25.84 -67.28
N ALA A 263 11.54 -26.06 -68.20
CA ALA A 263 11.21 -26.55 -69.55
C ALA A 263 10.60 -27.95 -69.51
N SER A 264 9.82 -28.30 -70.54
CA SER A 264 9.25 -29.65 -70.69
C SER A 264 10.35 -30.72 -70.59
N GLY A 265 10.11 -31.75 -69.79
CA GLY A 265 11.11 -32.79 -69.46
C GLY A 265 11.86 -32.55 -68.15
N TYR A 266 11.62 -31.43 -67.47
CA TYR A 266 12.22 -31.07 -66.19
C TYR A 266 11.15 -30.82 -65.11
N TYR A 267 11.55 -30.92 -63.84
CA TYR A 267 10.78 -30.48 -62.69
C TYR A 267 11.61 -29.57 -61.78
N CYS A 268 10.93 -28.69 -61.06
CA CYS A 268 11.54 -27.85 -60.03
C CYS A 268 11.82 -28.70 -58.78
N ALA A 269 13.09 -29.11 -58.64
CA ALA A 269 13.50 -29.89 -57.48
C ALA A 269 13.46 -29.05 -56.19
N ALA A 270 13.42 -29.70 -55.03
CA ALA A 270 13.48 -29.02 -53.72
C ALA A 270 14.73 -28.14 -53.54
N SER A 271 15.78 -28.36 -54.34
CA SER A 271 16.97 -27.49 -54.39
C SER A 271 16.73 -26.15 -55.09
N GLY A 272 15.53 -25.89 -55.61
CA GLY A 272 15.21 -24.68 -56.37
C GLY A 272 15.83 -24.63 -57.76
N SER A 273 16.17 -25.79 -58.34
CA SER A 273 16.75 -25.90 -59.69
C SER A 273 15.99 -26.92 -60.52
N CYS A 274 15.90 -26.68 -61.82
CA CYS A 274 15.32 -27.62 -62.77
C CYS A 274 16.17 -28.89 -62.86
N LYS A 275 15.55 -30.05 -62.64
CA LYS A 275 16.15 -31.37 -62.82
C LYS A 275 15.34 -32.18 -63.82
N LEU A 276 16.02 -33.04 -64.58
CA LEU A 276 15.37 -33.96 -65.52
C LEU A 276 14.34 -34.83 -64.79
N LEU A 277 13.16 -35.00 -65.38
CA LEU A 277 12.16 -35.93 -64.89
C LEU A 277 12.72 -37.37 -64.85
N PRO A 278 12.37 -38.16 -63.81
CA PRO A 278 12.78 -39.56 -63.71
C PRO A 278 12.15 -40.45 -64.79
#